data_AF-A0A930YSP2-F1
#
_entry.id   AF-A0A930YSP2-F1
#
_cell.length_a   1.000
_cell.length_b   1.000
_cell.length_c   1.000
_cell.angle_alpha   90.00
_cell.angle_beta   90.00
_cell.angle_gamma   90.00
#
_symmetry.space_group_name_H-M   'P 1'
#
loop_
_entity.id
_entity.type
_entity.pdbx_description
1 polymer ?
#
loop_
_entity_poly.entity_id
_entity_poly.type
_entity_poly.pdbx_seq_one_letter_code
_entity_poly.pdbx_strand_id
1 'polypeptide(L)'
;MITKEERQEVAARLRDVRITRRKNKDEILLWYTSLCQAVGGKKDPWYGIYALCNRLADLIDPTCHQVIEDETQVCSVCSGDLDEGYGWDFCPNCGARVVNVNEKS
;
A
#
# COMPACT_ATOMS: atom_id res chain seq x y z
N MET A 1 20.56 2.43 -4.57
CA MET A 1 19.27 3.13 -4.60
C MET A 1 18.24 2.13 -5.12
N ILE A 2 17.11 1.96 -4.44
CA ILE A 2 16.08 0.98 -4.86
C ILE A 2 15.25 1.62 -5.98
N THR A 3 15.03 0.88 -7.06
CA THR A 3 14.28 1.30 -8.25
C THR A 3 12.75 1.25 -8.05
N LYS A 4 11.99 1.84 -8.97
CA LYS A 4 10.52 1.77 -8.98
C LYS A 4 10.06 0.32 -9.15
N GLU A 5 10.67 -0.37 -10.10
CA GLU A 5 10.36 -1.75 -10.48
C GLU A 5 10.60 -2.70 -9.30
N GLU A 6 11.72 -2.52 -8.59
CA GLU A 6 12.02 -3.30 -7.38
C GLU A 6 10.98 -3.08 -6.26
N ARG A 7 10.55 -1.83 -6.02
CA ARG A 7 9.50 -1.54 -5.02
C ARG A 7 8.17 -2.19 -5.40
N GLN A 8 7.78 -2.09 -6.66
CA GLN A 8 6.55 -2.70 -7.18
C GLN A 8 6.60 -4.23 -7.09
N GLU A 9 7.73 -4.85 -7.43
CA GLU A 9 7.91 -6.31 -7.32
C GLU A 9 7.84 -6.79 -5.87
N VAL A 10 8.46 -6.06 -4.93
CA VAL A 10 8.34 -6.37 -3.50
C VAL A 10 6.89 -6.24 -3.02
N ALA A 11 6.21 -5.15 -3.39
CA ALA A 11 4.81 -4.93 -3.03
C ALA A 11 3.89 -6.03 -3.60
N ALA A 12 4.12 -6.46 -4.85
CA ALA A 12 3.38 -7.57 -5.47
C ALA A 12 3.59 -8.89 -4.72
N ARG A 13 4.85 -9.23 -4.39
CA ARG A 13 5.17 -10.45 -3.60
C ARG A 13 4.52 -10.44 -2.23
N LEU A 14 4.50 -9.29 -1.56
CA LEU A 14 3.85 -9.15 -0.25
C LEU A 14 2.33 -9.40 -0.36
N ARG A 15 1.68 -8.92 -1.42
CA ARG A 15 0.23 -9.13 -1.65
C ARG A 15 -0.13 -10.58 -1.96
N ASP A 16 0.79 -11.38 -2.52
CA ASP A 16 0.57 -12.80 -2.84
C ASP A 16 0.97 -13.78 -1.70
N VAL A 17 1.39 -13.29 -0.52
CA VAL A 17 1.79 -14.17 0.58
C VAL A 17 0.62 -15.08 1.02
N ARG A 18 0.77 -16.39 0.78
CA ARG A 18 -0.15 -17.44 1.24
C ARG A 18 0.31 -18.03 2.58
N ILE A 19 -0.59 -18.08 3.54
CA ILE A 19 -0.26 -18.52 4.90
C ILE A 19 -0.58 -20.00 5.07
N THR A 20 0.45 -20.81 5.32
CA THR A 20 0.28 -22.19 5.81
C THR A 20 0.34 -22.23 7.34
N ARG A 21 -0.53 -23.03 7.98
CA ARG A 21 -0.62 -23.19 9.46
C ARG A 21 0.76 -23.31 10.13
N ARG A 22 1.02 -22.52 11.19
CA ARG A 22 2.21 -22.66 12.05
C ARG A 22 1.88 -23.29 13.41
N LYS A 23 2.84 -24.05 13.96
CA LYS A 23 2.72 -24.87 15.19
C LYS A 23 3.13 -24.16 16.50
N ASN A 24 3.77 -22.99 16.47
CA ASN A 24 4.16 -22.22 17.67
C ASN A 24 3.49 -20.84 17.66
N LYS A 25 2.56 -20.57 18.58
CA LYS A 25 1.69 -19.39 18.53
C LYS A 25 2.19 -18.18 19.33
N ASP A 26 2.83 -18.40 20.49
CA ASP A 26 2.96 -17.34 21.49
C ASP A 26 4.09 -16.34 21.20
N GLU A 27 5.30 -16.80 20.86
CA GLU A 27 6.40 -15.90 20.44
C GLU A 27 6.09 -15.20 19.13
N ILE A 28 5.47 -15.91 18.17
CA ILE A 28 5.09 -15.34 16.87
C ILE A 28 4.08 -14.20 17.05
N LEU A 29 3.17 -14.31 18.02
CA LEU A 29 2.17 -13.29 18.31
C LEU A 29 2.76 -11.98 18.84
N LEU A 30 3.81 -12.05 19.68
CA LEU A 30 4.48 -10.87 20.23
C LEU A 30 5.17 -10.07 19.12
N TRP A 31 6.01 -10.72 18.32
CA TRP A 31 6.69 -10.09 17.18
C TRP A 31 5.70 -9.51 16.17
N TYR A 32 4.66 -10.27 15.83
CA TYR A 32 3.59 -9.80 14.95
C TYR A 32 2.90 -8.54 15.49
N THR A 33 2.57 -8.53 16.78
CA THR A 33 1.93 -7.39 17.43
C THR A 33 2.79 -6.13 17.35
N SER A 34 4.08 -6.25 17.69
CA SER A 34 5.02 -5.12 17.64
C SER A 34 5.19 -4.59 16.22
N LEU A 35 5.28 -5.47 15.22
CA LEU A 35 5.38 -5.06 13.82
C LEU A 35 4.11 -4.36 13.34
N CYS A 36 2.92 -4.90 13.61
CA CYS A 36 1.65 -4.25 13.26
C CYS A 36 1.53 -2.86 13.89
N GLN A 37 1.91 -2.69 15.15
CA GLN A 37 1.91 -1.39 15.82
C GLN A 37 2.85 -0.40 15.13
N ALA A 38 4.06 -0.83 14.79
CA ALA A 38 5.06 0.02 14.15
C ALA A 38 4.61 0.51 12.75
N VAL A 39 3.96 -0.34 11.96
CA VAL A 39 3.51 0.01 10.60
C VAL A 39 2.13 0.66 10.55
N GLY A 40 1.46 0.82 11.70
CA GLY A 40 0.08 1.32 11.78
C GLY A 40 -0.97 0.35 11.22
N GLY A 41 -0.70 -0.94 11.23
CA GLY A 41 -1.63 -1.98 10.77
C GLY A 41 -2.69 -2.31 11.81
N LYS A 42 -3.92 -2.60 11.37
CA LYS A 42 -4.99 -3.10 12.25
C LYS A 42 -4.67 -4.54 12.67
N LYS A 43 -4.82 -4.85 13.96
CA LYS A 43 -4.74 -6.23 14.47
C LYS A 43 -5.91 -7.04 13.91
N ASP A 44 -5.62 -7.96 13.00
CA ASP A 44 -6.61 -8.96 12.58
C ASP A 44 -6.68 -10.13 13.60
N PRO A 45 -7.88 -10.63 13.95
CA PRO A 45 -8.07 -11.73 14.91
C PRO A 45 -7.36 -13.04 14.53
N TRP A 46 -7.00 -13.25 13.27
CA TRP A 46 -6.45 -14.52 12.77
C TRP A 46 -4.93 -14.50 12.54
N TYR A 47 -4.19 -13.66 13.28
CA TYR A 47 -2.74 -13.49 13.09
C TYR A 47 -2.41 -13.08 11.66
N GLY A 48 -3.15 -12.11 11.14
CA GLY A 48 -3.15 -11.68 9.73
C GLY A 48 -1.81 -11.16 9.23
N ILE A 49 -0.83 -12.04 9.07
CA ILE A 49 0.40 -11.74 8.32
C ILE A 49 0.04 -11.28 6.90
N TYR A 50 -1.10 -11.72 6.36
CA TYR A 50 -1.68 -11.13 5.16
C TYR A 50 -1.99 -9.63 5.31
N ALA A 51 -2.65 -9.22 6.39
CA ALA A 51 -2.93 -7.81 6.67
C ALA A 51 -1.64 -7.00 6.89
N LEU A 52 -0.65 -7.58 7.58
CA LEU A 52 0.68 -6.97 7.73
C LEU A 52 1.40 -6.82 6.38
N CYS A 53 1.40 -7.86 5.55
CA CYS A 53 2.02 -7.84 4.24
C CYS A 53 1.36 -6.82 3.31
N ASN A 54 0.03 -6.72 3.31
CA ASN A 54 -0.68 -5.66 2.58
C ASN A 54 -0.27 -4.27 3.06
N ARG A 55 -0.21 -4.06 4.38
CA ARG A 55 0.21 -2.76 4.91
C ARG A 55 1.64 -2.41 4.52
N LEU A 56 2.54 -3.39 4.52
CA LEU A 56 3.92 -3.20 4.05
C LEU A 56 3.96 -2.89 2.55
N ALA A 57 3.13 -3.55 1.75
CA ALA A 57 3.05 -3.29 0.32
C ALA A 57 2.61 -1.83 0.04
N ASP A 58 1.62 -1.32 0.77
CA ASP A 58 1.12 0.05 0.62
C ASP A 58 2.14 1.11 1.08
N LEU A 59 3.05 0.76 1.99
CA LEU A 59 4.15 1.65 2.40
C LEU A 59 5.30 1.66 1.40
N ILE A 60 5.56 0.54 0.72
CA ILE A 60 6.67 0.39 -0.24
C ILE A 60 6.30 1.01 -1.60
N ASP A 61 5.08 0.75 -2.06
CA ASP A 61 4.53 1.27 -3.33
C ASP A 61 3.15 1.90 -3.04
N PRO A 62 3.11 3.11 -2.45
CA PRO A 62 1.87 3.82 -2.21
C PRO A 62 1.23 4.19 -3.54
N THR A 63 -0.08 3.97 -3.66
CA THR A 63 -0.86 4.26 -4.86
C THR A 63 -1.97 5.26 -4.58
N CYS A 64 -2.29 6.11 -5.55
CA CYS A 64 -3.46 6.99 -5.53
C CYS A 64 -4.18 6.97 -6.88
N HIS A 65 -5.43 7.41 -6.89
CA HIS A 65 -6.19 7.59 -8.13
C HIS A 65 -6.55 9.07 -8.29
N GLN A 66 -6.80 9.47 -9.54
CA GLN A 66 -7.43 10.76 -9.82
C GLN A 66 -8.92 10.66 -9.47
N VAL A 67 -9.41 11.63 -8.70
CA VAL A 67 -10.83 11.81 -8.39
C VAL A 67 -11.22 13.25 -8.71
N ILE A 68 -12.49 13.46 -9.09
CA ILE A 68 -13.01 14.80 -9.36
C ILE A 68 -13.68 15.32 -8.09
N GLU A 69 -13.16 16.41 -7.53
CA GLU A 69 -13.71 17.14 -6.38
C GLU A 69 -13.87 18.60 -6.79
N ASP A 70 -15.06 19.18 -6.63
CA ASP A 70 -15.35 20.59 -6.97
C ASP A 70 -14.85 21.02 -8.38
N GLU A 71 -15.11 20.19 -9.40
CA GLU A 71 -14.68 20.38 -10.80
C GLU A 71 -13.15 20.31 -11.03
N THR A 72 -12.39 19.95 -9.99
CA THR A 72 -10.93 19.77 -10.03
C THR A 72 -10.52 18.30 -9.90
N GLN A 73 -9.49 17.87 -10.63
CA GLN A 73 -8.86 16.57 -10.47
C GLN A 73 -7.88 16.61 -9.30
N VAL A 74 -8.10 15.76 -8.30
CA VAL A 74 -7.27 15.70 -7.10
C VAL A 74 -6.83 14.28 -6.78
N CYS A 75 -5.79 14.17 -5.96
CA CYS A 75 -5.28 12.90 -5.46
C CYS A 75 -6.23 12.30 -4.42
N SER A 76 -6.70 11.07 -4.65
CA SER A 76 -7.62 10.35 -3.76
C SER A 76 -7.12 10.09 -2.33
N VAL A 77 -5.83 10.34 -2.05
CA VAL A 77 -5.20 10.06 -0.74
C VAL A 77 -4.96 11.34 0.06
N CYS A 78 -4.61 12.44 -0.60
CA CYS A 78 -4.19 13.66 0.08
C CYS A 78 -4.91 14.93 -0.40
N SER A 79 -5.86 14.80 -1.33
CA SER A 79 -6.59 15.92 -1.96
C SER A 79 -5.68 16.99 -2.60
N GLY A 80 -4.42 16.63 -2.88
CA GLY A 80 -3.51 17.49 -3.62
C GLY A 80 -3.93 17.57 -5.08
N ASP A 81 -3.79 18.77 -5.66
CA ASP A 81 -4.13 19.09 -7.04
C ASP A 81 -3.40 18.20 -8.06
N LEU A 82 -4.15 17.68 -9.04
CA LEU A 82 -3.69 16.91 -10.19
C LEU A 82 -4.22 17.49 -11.53
N ASP A 83 -4.86 18.66 -11.54
CA ASP A 83 -5.48 19.28 -12.73
C ASP A 83 -4.48 19.73 -13.78
N GLU A 84 -3.27 20.11 -13.37
CA GLU A 84 -2.31 20.75 -14.27
C GLU A 84 -1.56 19.78 -15.21
N GLY A 85 -1.88 18.48 -15.22
CA GLY A 85 -1.15 17.53 -16.06
C GLY A 85 -1.89 16.24 -16.36
N TYR A 86 -2.32 16.07 -17.60
CA TYR A 86 -2.56 14.74 -18.15
C TYR A 86 -1.25 13.92 -18.04
N GLY A 87 -1.26 12.86 -17.24
CA GLY A 87 -0.17 11.86 -17.23
C GLY A 87 0.83 11.94 -16.07
N TRP A 88 0.46 12.43 -14.88
CA TRP A 88 1.30 12.29 -13.70
C TRP A 88 1.53 10.81 -13.35
N ASP A 89 2.77 10.35 -13.37
CA ASP A 89 3.14 9.01 -12.85
C ASP A 89 3.06 8.95 -11.32
N PHE A 90 3.25 10.09 -10.65
CA PHE A 90 3.26 10.22 -9.20
C PHE A 90 2.62 11.54 -8.75
N CYS A 91 1.87 11.51 -7.65
CA CYS A 91 1.31 12.69 -7.01
C CYS A 91 2.44 13.56 -6.43
N PRO A 92 2.55 14.84 -6.78
CA PRO A 92 3.62 15.71 -6.29
C PRO A 92 3.50 16.02 -4.79
N ASN A 93 2.29 15.93 -4.22
CA ASN A 93 2.06 16.26 -2.80
C ASN A 93 2.41 15.10 -1.85
N CYS A 94 1.99 13.87 -2.18
CA CYS A 94 2.20 12.72 -1.29
C CYS A 94 3.18 11.67 -1.83
N GLY A 95 3.67 11.81 -3.06
CA GLY A 95 4.60 10.87 -3.69
C GLY A 95 3.98 9.52 -4.08
N ALA A 96 2.67 9.33 -3.89
CA ALA A 96 1.97 8.12 -4.29
C ALA A 96 1.93 8.00 -5.83
N ARG A 97 2.07 6.77 -6.33
CA ARG A 97 1.99 6.48 -7.76
C ARG A 97 0.54 6.60 -8.23
N VAL A 98 0.31 7.39 -9.27
CA VAL A 98 -1.03 7.53 -9.84
C VAL A 98 -1.33 6.28 -10.65
N VAL A 99 -2.49 5.67 -10.39
CA VAL A 99 -2.96 4.48 -11.09
C VAL A 99 -4.30 4.77 -11.77
N ASN A 100 -4.38 4.46 -13.05
CA ASN A 100 -5.60 4.62 -13.83
C ASN A 100 -6.61 3.56 -13.41
N VAL A 101 -7.83 3.98 -13.06
CA VAL A 101 -8.93 3.07 -12.69
C VAL A 101 -9.36 2.16 -13.85
N ASN A 102 -8.94 2.49 -15.08
CA ASN A 102 -9.24 1.74 -16.31
C ASN A 102 -8.15 0.74 -16.75
N GLU A 103 -7.00 0.70 -16.08
CA GLU A 103 -6.00 -0.36 -16.30
C GLU A 103 -6.42 -1.58 -15.48
N LYS A 104 -7.22 -2.46 -16.11
CA LYS A 104 -7.55 -3.78 -15.56
C LYS A 104 -6.27 -4.52 -15.17
N SER A 105 -6.08 -4.72 -13.86
CA SER A 105 -5.18 -5.72 -13.29
C SER A 105 -5.87 -7.08 -13.23
#